data_AF-A0A660QEG6-F1
#
_entry.id   AF-A0A660QEG6-F1
#
_cell.length_a   1.000
_cell.length_b   1.000
_cell.length_c   1.000
_cell.angle_alpha   90.00
_cell.angle_beta   90.00
_cell.angle_gamma   90.00
#
_symmetry.space_group_name_H-M   'P 1'
#
loop_
_entity.id
_entity.type
_entity.pdbx_description
1 polymer ?
#
loop_
_entity_poly.entity_id
_entity_poly.type
_entity_poly.pdbx_seq_one_letter_code
_entity_poly.pdbx_strand_id
1 'polypeptide(L)' 'MLWKEDESVITVNGKPVAIVKRITGDPQEELTALKQVRAMRAVEKLRLFSKQKGLNKISDEEVEEIIEEVRNENSR' A
#
# COMPACT_ATOMS: atom_id res chain seq x y z
N MET A 1 2.85 -27.92 19.93
CA MET A 1 3.01 -27.73 18.48
C MET A 1 4.44 -27.29 18.21
N LEU A 2 5.28 -28.17 17.66
CA LEU A 2 6.63 -27.82 17.21
C LEU A 2 6.54 -27.47 15.71
N TRP A 3 6.40 -26.19 15.41
CA TRP A 3 6.49 -25.70 14.04
C TRP A 3 7.95 -25.82 13.59
N LYS A 4 8.24 -26.67 12.59
CA LYS A 4 9.60 -26.86 12.06
C LYS A 4 10.02 -25.74 11.09
N GLU A 5 9.05 -25.12 10.43
CA GLU A 5 9.25 -24.04 9.48
C GLU A 5 9.09 -22.68 10.17
N ASP A 6 9.83 -21.67 9.70
CA ASP A 6 9.70 -20.29 10.20
C ASP A 6 8.42 -19.60 9.72
N GLU A 7 7.86 -20.06 8.59
CA GLU A 7 6.57 -19.61 8.08
C GLU A 7 5.71 -20.81 7.68
N SER A 8 4.40 -20.74 7.93
CA SER A 8 3.47 -21.82 7.61
C SER A 8 2.07 -21.28 7.33
N VAL A 9 1.35 -21.92 6.42
CA VAL A 9 -0.05 -21.60 6.11
C VAL A 9 -0.95 -22.65 6.73
N ILE A 10 -1.87 -22.24 7.58
CA ILE A 10 -2.91 -23.10 8.13
C ILE A 10 -4.11 -23.05 7.17
N THR A 11 -4.59 -24.23 6.78
CA THR A 11 -5.76 -24.37 5.91
C THR A 11 -6.85 -25.19 6.60
N VAL A 12 -8.12 -24.88 6.27
CA VAL A 12 -9.31 -25.68 6.65
C VAL A 12 -10.06 -26.00 5.38
N ASN A 13 -10.29 -27.29 5.11
CA ASN A 13 -10.90 -27.78 3.85
C ASN A 13 -10.21 -27.22 2.60
N GLY A 14 -8.87 -27.16 2.61
CA GLY A 14 -8.05 -26.64 1.51
C GLY A 14 -8.04 -25.11 1.37
N LYS A 15 -8.77 -24.36 2.21
CA LYS A 15 -8.80 -22.89 2.19
C LYS A 15 -7.85 -22.33 3.23
N PRO A 16 -6.92 -21.42 2.88
CA PRO A 16 -6.09 -20.72 3.86
C PRO A 16 -6.93 -19.92 4.85
N VAL A 17 -6.70 -20.14 6.14
CA VAL A 17 -7.37 -19.41 7.23
C VAL A 17 -6.41 -18.59 8.09
N ALA A 18 -5.13 -18.97 8.14
CA ALA A 18 -4.11 -18.23 8.86
C ALA A 18 -2.72 -18.42 8.25
N ILE A 19 -1.86 -17.43 8.48
CA ILE A 19 -0.41 -17.53 8.29
C ILE A 19 0.21 -17.47 9.68
N VAL A 20 1.10 -18.41 9.97
CA VAL A 20 1.91 -18.43 11.17
C VAL A 20 3.34 -18.08 10.75
N LYS A 21 3.93 -17.11 11.43
CA LYS A 21 5.34 -16.75 11.28
C LYS A 21 5.97 -16.81 12.66
N ARG A 22 7.13 -17.47 12.77
CA ARG A 22 7.99 -17.36 13.94
C ARG A 22 8.56 -15.95 13.97
N ILE A 23 8.37 -15.27 15.09
CA ILE A 23 8.94 -13.95 15.34
C ILE A 23 9.96 -14.08 16.47
N THR A 24 11.04 -13.31 16.36
CA THR A 24 12.09 -13.21 17.39
C THR A 24 12.05 -11.87 18.13
N GLY A 25 11.33 -10.88 17.58
CA GLY A 25 11.15 -9.53 18.15
C GLY A 25 9.72 -9.26 18.63
N ASP A 26 9.38 -7.98 18.81
CA ASP A 26 8.06 -7.56 19.29
C ASP A 26 6.97 -7.87 18.26
N PRO A 27 5.92 -8.64 18.63
CA PRO A 27 4.77 -8.85 17.77
C PRO A 27 4.13 -7.57 17.20
N GLN A 28 4.14 -6.46 17.95
CA GLN A 28 3.54 -5.21 17.46
C GLN A 28 4.33 -4.58 16.32
N GLU A 29 5.65 -4.65 16.35
CA GLU A 29 6.52 -4.15 15.28
C GLU A 29 6.30 -4.97 14.00
N GLU A 30 6.29 -6.30 14.11
CA GLU A 30 6.03 -7.20 12.98
C GLU A 30 4.63 -6.97 12.38
N LEU A 31 3.61 -6.78 13.23
CA LEU A 31 2.27 -6.42 12.78
C LEU A 31 2.23 -5.06 12.09
N THR A 32 3.01 -4.09 12.56
CA THR A 32 3.12 -2.76 11.95
C THR A 32 3.77 -2.84 10.58
N ALA A 33 4.84 -3.62 10.43
CA ALA A 33 5.48 -3.88 9.14
C ALA A 33 4.49 -4.54 8.16
N LEU A 34 3.71 -5.53 8.60
CA LEU A 34 2.67 -6.16 7.78
C LEU A 34 1.58 -5.15 7.34
N LYS A 35 1.17 -4.23 8.23
CA LYS A 35 0.22 -3.16 7.88
C LYS A 35 0.80 -2.21 6.83
N GLN A 36 2.07 -1.83 6.95
CA GLN A 36 2.75 -0.98 5.96
C GLN A 36 2.80 -1.66 4.59
N VAL A 37 3.17 -2.94 4.53
CA VAL A 37 3.17 -3.70 3.27
C VAL A 37 1.78 -3.73 2.63
N ARG A 38 0.70 -3.88 3.42
CA ARG A 38 -0.68 -3.81 2.90
C ARG A 38 -1.01 -2.44 2.33
N ALA A 39 -0.62 -1.37 3.02
CA ALA A 39 -0.82 0.00 2.55
C ALA A 39 -0.06 0.26 1.24
N MET A 40 1.21 -0.14 1.16
CA MET A 40 2.02 -0.03 -0.05
C MET A 40 1.39 -0.76 -1.23
N ARG A 41 0.89 -1.99 -1.02
CA ARG A 41 0.18 -2.75 -2.07
C ARG A 41 -1.11 -2.06 -2.51
N ALA A 42 -1.84 -1.42 -1.60
CA ALA A 42 -3.03 -0.66 -1.97
C ALA A 42 -2.68 0.55 -2.84
N VAL A 43 -1.65 1.32 -2.46
CA VAL A 43 -1.14 2.45 -3.24
C VAL A 43 -0.67 2.00 -4.61
N GLU A 44 0.04 0.87 -4.71
CA GLU A 44 0.50 0.35 -5.99
C GLU A 44 -0.67 -0.02 -6.91
N LYS A 45 -1.72 -0.65 -6.38
CA LYS A 45 -2.94 -0.93 -7.14
C LYS A 45 -3.60 0.35 -7.66
N LEU A 46 -3.67 1.40 -6.84
CA LEU A 46 -4.21 2.70 -7.25
C LEU A 46 -3.37 3.34 -8.36
N ARG A 47 -2.04 3.28 -8.26
CA ARG A 47 -1.12 3.79 -9.29
C ARG A 47 -1.26 3.02 -10.59
N LEU A 48 -1.32 1.70 -10.54
CA LEU A 48 -1.53 0.86 -11.72
C LEU A 48 -2.87 1.18 -12.39
N PHE A 49 -3.94 1.34 -11.61
CA PHE A 49 -5.25 1.76 -12.12
C PHE A 49 -5.18 3.14 -12.77
N SER A 50 -4.59 4.13 -12.10
CA SER A 50 -4.39 5.48 -12.63
C SER A 50 -3.64 5.44 -13.97
N LYS A 51 -2.55 4.67 -14.05
CA LYS A 51 -1.78 4.48 -15.28
C LYS A 51 -2.59 3.84 -16.41
N GLN A 52 -3.35 2.78 -16.11
CA GLN A 52 -4.22 2.12 -17.10
C GLN A 52 -5.31 3.05 -17.63
N LYS A 53 -5.78 3.97 -16.80
CA LYS A 53 -6.80 4.97 -17.17
C LYS A 53 -6.22 6.26 -17.74
N GLY A 54 -4.89 6.39 -17.80
CA GLY A 54 -4.22 7.62 -18.24
C GLY A 54 -4.35 8.79 -17.25
N LEU A 55 -4.85 8.55 -16.03
CA LEU A 55 -5.04 9.55 -14.96
C LEU A 55 -3.72 9.90 -14.25
N ASN A 56 -2.59 9.38 -14.73
CA ASN A 56 -1.26 9.59 -14.17
C ASN A 56 -0.52 10.72 -14.90
N LYS A 57 -1.24 11.52 -15.68
CA LYS A 57 -0.74 12.61 -16.49
C LYS A 57 -1.54 13.85 -16.18
N ILE A 58 -0.89 14.99 -16.31
CA ILE A 58 -1.45 16.33 -16.30
C ILE A 58 -0.75 17.06 -17.44
N SER A 59 -1.47 17.90 -18.19
CA SER A 59 -0.88 18.69 -19.27
C SER A 59 -0.13 19.89 -18.69
N ASP A 60 0.78 20.48 -19.49
CA ASP A 60 1.51 21.67 -19.06
C ASP A 60 0.55 22.87 -18.85
N GLU A 61 -0.53 22.93 -19.64
CA GLU A 61 -1.59 23.93 -19.47
C GLU A 61 -2.34 23.76 -18.15
N GLU A 62 -2.72 22.53 -17.80
CA GLU A 62 -3.35 22.22 -16.51
C GLU A 62 -2.41 22.51 -15.32
N VAL A 63 -1.11 22.33 -15.50
CA VAL A 63 -0.10 22.71 -14.49
C VAL A 63 -0.05 24.23 -14.31
N GLU A 64 -0.02 25.00 -15.39
CA GLU A 64 0.02 26.46 -15.30
C GLU A 64 -1.26 27.02 -14.66
N GLU A 65 -2.43 26.47 -15.00
CA GLU A 65 -3.71 26.86 -14.40
C GLU A 65 -3.70 26.70 -12.87
N ILE A 66 -3.21 25.55 -12.37
CA ILE A 66 -3.08 25.31 -10.92
C ILE A 66 -2.08 26.28 -10.28
N ILE A 67 -0.97 26.59 -10.96
CA ILE A 67 0.05 27.53 -10.44
C ILE A 67 -0.54 28.94 -10.34
N GLU A 68 -1.25 29.41 -11.36
CA GLU A 68 -1.91 30.71 -11.36
C GLU A 68 -2.98 30.80 -10.28
N GLU A 69 -3.82 29.76 -10.13
CA GLU A 69 -4.83 29.66 -9.08
C GLU A 69 -4.21 29.88 -7.69
N VAL A 70 -3.17 29.08 -7.35
CA VAL A 70 -2.49 29.16 -6.05
C VAL A 70 -1.79 30.50 -5.83
N ARG A 71 -1.20 31.11 -6.86
CA ARG A 71 -0.56 32.44 -6.75
C ARG A 71 -1.57 33.56 -6.51
N ASN A 72 -2.73 33.47 -7.16
CA ASN A 72 -3.81 34.44 -7.00
C ASN A 72 -4.49 34.33 -5.63
N GLU A 73 -4.59 33.14 -5.06
CA GLU A 73 -5.06 32.93 -3.68
C GLU A 73 -4.12 33.57 -2.65
N ASN A 74 -2.80 33.43 -2.83
CA ASN A 74 -1.81 34.01 -1.91
C ASN A 74 -1.59 35.53 -2.06
N SER A 75 -2.12 36.13 -3.14
CA SER A 75 -2.01 37.57 -3.41
C SER A 75 -3.22 38.38 -2.92
N ARG A 76 -4.25 37.70 -2.37
CA ARG A 76 -5.43 38.31 -1.72
C ARG A 76 -5.24 38.37 -0.20
#